data_AF-A0A958D5S4-F1
#
_entry.id   AF-A0A958D5S4-F1
#
_cell.length_a   1.000
_cell.length_b   1.000
_cell.length_c   1.000
_cell.angle_alpha   90.00
_cell.angle_beta   90.00
_cell.angle_gamma   90.00
#
_symmetry.space_group_name_H-M   'P 1'
#
loop_
_entity.id
_entity.type
_entity.pdbx_description
1 polymer ?
#
loop_
_entity_poly.entity_id
_entity_poly.type
_entity_poly.pdbx_seq_one_letter_code
_entity_poly.pdbx_strand_id
1 'polypeptide(L)'
;HDNTVLVFGQMNEPPGARLRVGLTGVTMAEYFRDQGRDVLLFIDNIFRFVQAGSEVSALLGRMPSAVGYQPTLGTEMGELQERITSTTRGSITSMQAIYVPADDYTDPAPATTFAHLDATISLERALAEQALFPAVDPLASTSRILDPLIVGEEHYEVARGVQRTLQRYKDLQDIIAILGVEELSEDDKLVVARARRVQRFLTQPMFVAEVFTGTPGAYVKLEDNVRGFKEILEGKHDDLPEQAFYMVGTIEDARAKAETLRGSGR
;
A
#
# COMPACT_ATOMS: atom_id res chain seq x y z
N HIS A 1 -13.65 -21.67 11.17
CA HIS A 1 -12.52 -21.86 10.24
C HIS A 1 -12.99 -22.31 8.85
N ASP A 2 -14.25 -22.07 8.47
CA ASP A 2 -14.88 -22.76 7.32
C ASP A 2 -14.79 -22.00 5.99
N ASN A 3 -14.15 -20.82 5.99
CA ASN A 3 -14.06 -19.92 4.83
C ASN A 3 -12.61 -19.67 4.38
N THR A 4 -11.64 -20.46 4.84
CA THR A 4 -10.23 -20.22 4.58
C THR A 4 -9.51 -21.53 4.25
N VAL A 5 -8.71 -21.51 3.19
CA VAL A 5 -7.81 -22.59 2.82
C VAL A 5 -6.38 -22.07 2.94
N LEU A 6 -5.52 -22.84 3.61
CA LEU A 6 -4.13 -22.48 3.81
C LEU A 6 -3.24 -23.43 3.01
N VAL A 7 -2.36 -22.86 2.18
CA VAL A 7 -1.38 -23.61 1.39
C VAL A 7 -0.01 -23.11 1.79
N PHE A 8 0.81 -23.99 2.38
CA PHE A 8 2.13 -23.66 2.89
C PHE A 8 3.23 -24.30 2.05
N GLY A 9 4.28 -23.50 1.82
CA GLY A 9 5.55 -23.92 1.20
C GLY A 9 6.64 -23.16 1.92
N GLN A 10 7.09 -23.69 3.05
CA GLN A 10 7.91 -22.96 4.00
C GLN A 10 9.35 -22.76 3.48
N MET A 11 10.10 -21.83 4.08
CA MET A 11 11.48 -21.54 3.64
C MET A 11 12.45 -22.71 3.81
N ASN A 12 12.17 -23.64 4.71
CA ASN A 12 12.95 -24.87 4.91
C ASN A 12 12.67 -25.94 3.85
N GLU A 13 11.70 -25.73 2.95
CA GLU A 13 11.41 -26.64 1.86
C GLU A 13 12.34 -26.46 0.66
N PRO A 14 12.58 -27.53 -0.12
CA PRO A 14 13.41 -27.45 -1.32
C PRO A 14 12.84 -26.45 -2.34
N PRO A 15 13.70 -25.83 -3.17
CA PRO A 15 13.28 -24.79 -4.11
C PRO A 15 12.20 -25.27 -5.09
N GLY A 16 12.18 -26.56 -5.45
CA GLY A 16 11.11 -27.11 -6.28
C GLY A 16 9.71 -27.02 -5.66
N ALA A 17 9.60 -27.22 -4.34
CA ALA A 17 8.32 -27.10 -3.63
C ALA A 17 7.90 -25.62 -3.51
N ARG A 18 8.83 -24.74 -3.12
CA ARG A 18 8.62 -23.29 -3.06
C ARG A 18 8.23 -22.67 -4.40
N LEU A 19 8.78 -23.17 -5.51
CA LEU A 19 8.45 -22.73 -6.86
C LEU A 19 7.02 -23.17 -7.30
N ARG A 20 6.44 -24.20 -6.67
CA ARG A 20 5.14 -24.74 -7.08
C ARG A 20 3.99 -24.40 -6.14
N VAL A 21 4.28 -24.05 -4.88
CA VAL A 21 3.24 -23.76 -3.87
C VAL A 21 2.27 -22.66 -4.31
N GLY A 22 2.76 -21.62 -4.98
CA GLY A 22 1.91 -20.53 -5.50
C GLY A 22 0.88 -21.05 -6.52
N LEU A 23 1.29 -21.96 -7.41
CA LEU A 23 0.40 -22.59 -8.39
C LEU A 23 -0.65 -23.48 -7.72
N THR A 24 -0.29 -24.16 -6.62
CA THR A 24 -1.26 -24.93 -5.82
C THR A 24 -2.33 -24.02 -5.23
N GLY A 25 -1.92 -22.88 -4.64
CA GLY A 25 -2.86 -21.88 -4.12
C GLY A 25 -3.79 -21.31 -5.20
N VAL A 26 -3.22 -20.94 -6.36
CA VAL A 26 -4.00 -20.47 -7.52
C VAL A 26 -4.99 -21.54 -7.98
N THR A 27 -4.58 -22.80 -8.06
CA THR A 27 -5.47 -23.90 -8.51
C THR A 27 -6.68 -24.06 -7.59
N MET A 28 -6.49 -23.94 -6.27
CA MET A 28 -7.60 -23.97 -5.31
C MET A 28 -8.51 -22.75 -5.46
N ALA A 29 -7.94 -21.56 -5.67
CA ALA A 29 -8.71 -20.34 -5.90
C ALA A 29 -9.53 -20.41 -7.20
N GLU A 30 -8.94 -20.93 -8.27
CA GLU A 30 -9.63 -21.13 -9.55
C GLU A 30 -10.81 -22.09 -9.44
N TYR A 31 -10.67 -23.17 -8.66
CA TYR A 31 -11.78 -24.07 -8.41
C TYR A 31 -12.99 -23.31 -7.82
N PHE A 32 -12.78 -22.48 -6.80
CA PHE A 32 -13.86 -21.69 -6.20
C PHE A 32 -14.40 -20.60 -7.14
N ARG A 33 -13.53 -19.92 -7.88
CA ARG A 33 -13.91 -18.95 -8.91
C ARG A 33 -14.84 -19.58 -9.95
N ASP A 34 -14.47 -20.75 -10.45
CA ASP A 34 -15.18 -21.45 -11.52
C ASP A 34 -16.50 -22.09 -11.04
N GLN A 35 -16.66 -22.26 -9.73
CA GLN A 35 -17.94 -22.54 -9.06
C GLN A 35 -18.82 -21.30 -8.87
N GLY A 36 -18.37 -20.13 -9.35
CA GLY A 36 -19.10 -18.88 -9.33
C GLY A 36 -18.96 -18.06 -8.05
N ARG A 37 -17.85 -18.21 -7.34
CA ARG A 37 -17.56 -17.45 -6.11
C ARG A 37 -16.59 -16.31 -6.36
N ASP A 38 -16.67 -15.29 -5.51
CA ASP A 38 -15.65 -14.26 -5.40
C ASP A 38 -14.62 -14.70 -4.36
N VAL A 39 -13.37 -14.82 -4.79
CA VAL A 39 -12.29 -15.43 -4.00
C VAL A 39 -11.24 -14.38 -3.67
N LEU A 40 -10.87 -14.29 -2.39
CA LEU A 40 -9.68 -13.57 -1.97
C LEU A 40 -8.47 -14.50 -1.97
N LEU A 41 -7.42 -14.14 -2.70
CA LEU A 41 -6.16 -14.88 -2.76
C LEU A 41 -5.04 -14.06 -2.12
N PHE A 42 -4.42 -14.59 -1.07
CA PHE A 42 -3.26 -13.96 -0.43
C PHE A 42 -2.00 -14.74 -0.79
N ILE A 43 -1.01 -14.07 -1.39
CA ILE A 43 0.30 -14.65 -1.70
C ILE A 43 1.38 -13.90 -0.91
N ASP A 44 1.92 -14.55 0.12
CA ASP A 44 3.01 -14.02 0.93
C ASP A 44 4.19 -15.01 0.91
N ASN A 45 5.26 -14.79 0.12
CA ASN A 45 5.62 -13.62 -0.68
C ASN A 45 5.93 -14.02 -2.13
N ILE A 46 5.41 -13.29 -3.12
CA ILE A 46 5.59 -13.66 -4.54
C ILE A 46 7.05 -13.58 -5.00
N PHE A 47 7.88 -12.76 -4.36
CA PHE A 47 9.32 -12.75 -4.64
C PHE A 47 9.98 -14.11 -4.36
N ARG A 48 9.46 -14.89 -3.40
CA ARG A 48 9.99 -16.22 -3.08
C ARG A 48 9.74 -17.24 -4.19
N PHE A 49 8.70 -17.04 -5.01
CA PHE A 49 8.49 -17.81 -6.23
C PHE A 49 9.61 -17.55 -7.24
N VAL A 50 9.97 -16.28 -7.45
CA VAL A 50 11.09 -15.89 -8.32
C VAL A 50 12.41 -16.45 -7.82
N GLN A 51 12.70 -16.28 -6.53
CA GLN A 51 13.93 -16.77 -5.90
C GLN A 51 14.07 -18.29 -6.07
N ALA A 52 13.00 -19.04 -5.80
CA ALA A 52 12.99 -20.49 -6.00
C ALA A 52 13.19 -20.88 -7.47
N GLY A 53 12.65 -20.10 -8.40
CA GLY A 53 12.85 -20.26 -9.84
C GLY A 53 14.31 -20.13 -10.25
N SER A 54 15.01 -19.10 -9.75
CA SER A 54 16.46 -18.94 -9.95
C SER A 54 17.26 -20.13 -9.41
N GLU A 55 16.94 -20.61 -8.21
CA GLU A 55 17.60 -21.78 -7.61
C GLU A 55 17.40 -23.05 -8.45
N VAL A 56 16.17 -23.34 -8.88
CA VAL A 56 15.87 -24.50 -9.75
C VAL A 56 16.56 -24.35 -11.10
N SER A 57 16.55 -23.17 -11.70
CA SER A 57 17.18 -22.90 -12.99
C SER A 57 18.70 -23.15 -12.96
N ALA A 58 19.36 -22.75 -11.86
CA ALA A 58 20.78 -23.03 -11.64
C ALA A 58 21.06 -24.53 -11.53
N LEU A 59 20.23 -25.28 -10.79
CA LEU A 59 20.36 -26.74 -10.67
C LEU A 59 20.15 -27.47 -12.01
N LEU A 60 19.35 -26.91 -12.91
CA LEU A 60 19.12 -27.44 -14.26
C LEU A 60 20.24 -27.06 -15.25
N GLY A 61 21.25 -26.31 -14.82
CA GLY A 61 22.38 -25.90 -15.68
C GLY A 61 22.00 -24.87 -16.75
N ARG A 62 20.90 -24.13 -16.57
CA ARG A 62 20.53 -23.04 -17.48
C ARG A 62 21.45 -21.84 -17.25
N MET A 63 21.85 -21.17 -18.33
CA MET A 63 22.60 -19.92 -18.20
C MET A 63 21.74 -18.85 -17.51
N PRO A 64 22.26 -18.13 -16.51
CA PRO A 64 21.54 -17.06 -15.84
C PRO A 64 21.35 -15.85 -16.76
N SER A 65 20.27 -15.11 -16.52
CA SER A 65 19.97 -13.84 -17.19
C SER A 65 20.45 -12.65 -16.35
N ALA A 66 19.90 -11.46 -16.60
CA ALA A 66 20.16 -10.23 -15.85
C ALA A 66 20.09 -10.48 -14.33
N VAL A 67 21.10 -9.96 -13.62
CA VAL A 67 21.19 -9.99 -12.15
C VAL A 67 21.16 -11.41 -11.54
N GLY A 68 21.34 -12.47 -12.36
CA GLY A 68 21.38 -13.86 -11.88
C GLY A 68 20.02 -14.58 -11.87
N TYR A 69 18.96 -13.96 -12.39
CA TYR A 69 17.63 -14.59 -12.47
C TYR A 69 17.57 -15.66 -13.57
N GLN A 70 16.55 -16.53 -13.47
CA GLN A 70 16.29 -17.51 -14.51
C GLN A 70 15.90 -16.84 -15.84
N PRO A 71 16.34 -17.36 -17.00
CA PRO A 71 15.97 -16.80 -18.31
C PRO A 71 14.48 -16.91 -18.61
N THR A 72 13.75 -17.77 -17.88
CA THR A 72 12.31 -18.00 -17.99
C THR A 72 11.46 -17.13 -17.07
N LEU A 73 12.05 -16.14 -16.37
CA LEU A 73 11.37 -15.34 -15.34
C LEU A 73 10.05 -14.74 -15.84
N GLY A 74 10.08 -14.05 -16.98
CA GLY A 74 8.88 -13.41 -17.53
C GLY A 74 7.77 -14.41 -17.88
N THR A 75 8.14 -15.55 -18.48
CA THR A 75 7.17 -16.59 -18.84
C THR A 75 6.58 -17.28 -17.60
N GLU A 76 7.42 -17.67 -16.64
CA GLU A 76 6.96 -18.33 -15.40
C GLU A 76 6.10 -17.39 -14.54
N MET A 77 6.42 -16.10 -14.49
CA MET A 77 5.60 -15.11 -13.82
C MET A 77 4.25 -14.95 -14.53
N GLY A 78 4.26 -14.80 -15.86
CA GLY A 78 3.03 -14.69 -16.64
C GLY A 78 2.11 -15.90 -16.49
N GLU A 79 2.66 -17.12 -16.53
CA GLU A 79 1.89 -18.35 -16.34
C GLU A 79 1.16 -18.40 -14.99
N LEU A 80 1.74 -17.81 -13.94
CA LEU A 80 1.10 -17.72 -12.63
C LEU A 80 0.10 -16.57 -12.58
N GLN A 81 0.51 -15.36 -13.00
CA GLN A 81 -0.28 -14.14 -12.80
C GLN A 81 -1.51 -14.08 -13.71
N GLU A 82 -1.42 -14.55 -14.96
CA GLU A 82 -2.55 -14.49 -15.90
C GLU A 82 -3.72 -15.41 -15.50
N ARG A 83 -3.48 -16.40 -14.62
CA ARG A 83 -4.53 -17.24 -14.03
C ARG A 83 -5.30 -16.52 -12.93
N ILE A 84 -4.70 -15.50 -12.31
CA ILE A 84 -5.26 -14.70 -11.24
C ILE A 84 -6.07 -13.57 -11.90
N THR A 85 -7.30 -13.89 -12.26
CA THR A 85 -8.17 -12.93 -12.96
C THR A 85 -9.64 -13.18 -12.67
N SER A 86 -10.44 -12.18 -12.99
CA SER A 86 -11.90 -12.27 -12.99
C SER A 86 -12.41 -12.81 -14.32
N THR A 87 -13.40 -13.69 -14.26
CA THR A 87 -14.02 -14.34 -15.42
C THR A 87 -15.51 -14.02 -15.46
N THR A 88 -16.22 -14.54 -16.46
CA THR A 88 -17.68 -14.44 -16.53
C THR A 88 -18.42 -15.29 -15.48
N ARG A 89 -17.73 -16.20 -14.79
CA ARG A 89 -18.33 -17.08 -13.77
C ARG A 89 -18.15 -16.54 -12.35
N GLY A 90 -16.97 -16.03 -12.04
CA GLY A 90 -16.61 -15.50 -10.72
C GLY A 90 -15.29 -14.74 -10.78
N SER A 91 -14.85 -14.22 -9.63
CA SER A 91 -13.67 -13.35 -9.52
C SER A 91 -12.59 -13.91 -8.59
N ILE A 92 -11.33 -13.55 -8.87
CA ILE A 92 -10.23 -13.69 -7.92
C ILE A 92 -9.65 -12.30 -7.70
N THR A 93 -9.71 -11.84 -6.46
CA THR A 93 -9.02 -10.61 -6.01
C THR A 93 -7.79 -11.03 -5.24
N SER A 94 -6.60 -10.79 -5.81
CA SER A 94 -5.34 -11.16 -5.16
C SER A 94 -4.68 -10.00 -4.43
N MET A 95 -4.19 -10.27 -3.23
CA MET A 95 -3.28 -9.40 -2.50
C MET A 95 -1.95 -10.13 -2.34
N GLN A 96 -0.89 -9.58 -2.94
CA GLN A 96 0.40 -10.23 -3.05
C GLN A 96 1.46 -9.37 -2.36
N ALA A 97 2.17 -9.93 -1.38
CA ALA A 97 3.32 -9.28 -0.79
C ALA A 97 4.51 -9.42 -1.74
N ILE A 98 5.14 -8.29 -2.09
CA ILE A 98 6.34 -8.24 -2.93
C ILE A 98 7.48 -7.74 -2.05
N TYR A 99 8.50 -8.58 -1.87
CA TYR A 99 9.77 -8.13 -1.31
C TYR A 99 10.61 -7.48 -2.40
N VAL A 100 11.03 -6.23 -2.20
CA VAL A 100 11.93 -5.50 -3.09
C VAL A 100 13.36 -5.67 -2.57
N PRO A 101 14.25 -6.37 -3.30
CA PRO A 101 15.63 -6.57 -2.86
C PRO A 101 16.38 -5.24 -2.77
N ALA A 102 17.00 -4.98 -1.62
CA ALA A 102 17.83 -3.79 -1.37
C ALA A 102 17.14 -2.44 -1.71
N ASP A 103 15.81 -2.38 -1.60
CA ASP A 103 15.00 -1.20 -1.96
C ASP A 103 15.16 -0.75 -3.43
N ASP A 104 15.61 -1.65 -4.33
CA ASP A 104 15.77 -1.40 -5.77
C ASP A 104 14.56 -1.87 -6.59
N TYR A 105 13.67 -0.94 -6.93
CA TYR A 105 12.49 -1.17 -7.78
C TYR A 105 12.84 -1.48 -9.25
N THR A 106 14.09 -1.28 -9.67
CA THR A 106 14.55 -1.57 -11.03
C THR A 106 15.05 -3.01 -11.19
N ASP A 107 15.13 -3.77 -10.10
CA ASP A 107 15.45 -5.20 -10.14
C ASP A 107 14.43 -5.95 -11.05
N PRO A 108 14.89 -6.91 -11.89
CA PRO A 108 14.02 -7.64 -12.80
C PRO A 108 12.82 -8.34 -12.14
N ALA A 109 12.94 -8.80 -10.89
CA ALA A 109 11.87 -9.50 -10.20
C ALA A 109 10.66 -8.61 -9.87
N PRO A 110 10.80 -7.49 -9.12
CA PRO A 110 9.71 -6.56 -8.91
C PRO A 110 9.23 -5.93 -10.22
N ALA A 111 10.15 -5.55 -11.13
CA ALA A 111 9.77 -4.94 -12.41
C ALA A 111 8.86 -5.84 -13.26
N THR A 112 9.16 -7.15 -13.34
CA THR A 112 8.32 -8.12 -14.05
C THR A 112 6.99 -8.33 -13.34
N THR A 113 6.99 -8.36 -12.00
CA THR A 113 5.77 -8.59 -11.21
C THR A 113 4.81 -7.40 -11.33
N PHE A 114 5.31 -6.17 -11.28
CA PHE A 114 4.47 -4.96 -11.35
C PHE A 114 3.70 -4.82 -12.66
N ALA A 115 4.22 -5.36 -13.76
CA ALA A 115 3.52 -5.32 -15.05
C ALA A 115 2.14 -6.04 -15.01
N HIS A 116 1.97 -7.01 -14.11
CA HIS A 116 0.73 -7.77 -13.95
C HIS A 116 -0.22 -7.21 -12.89
N LEU A 117 0.15 -6.17 -12.14
CA LEU A 117 -0.67 -5.64 -11.05
C LEU A 117 -1.56 -4.48 -11.50
N ASP A 118 -2.80 -4.46 -11.02
CA ASP A 118 -3.74 -3.34 -11.23
C ASP A 118 -3.55 -2.19 -10.25
N ALA A 119 -3.00 -2.49 -9.07
CA ALA A 119 -2.69 -1.51 -8.03
C ALA A 119 -1.43 -1.91 -7.28
N THR A 120 -0.66 -0.91 -6.88
CA THR A 120 0.57 -1.05 -6.09
C THR A 120 0.44 -0.22 -4.83
N ILE A 121 0.71 -0.85 -3.68
CA ILE A 121 0.78 -0.17 -2.38
C ILE A 121 2.24 -0.25 -1.94
N SER A 122 2.93 0.89 -2.02
CA SER A 122 4.35 0.99 -1.67
C SER A 122 4.49 1.33 -0.20
N LEU A 123 5.26 0.53 0.54
CA LEU A 123 5.55 0.73 1.96
C LEU A 123 6.95 1.30 2.12
N GLU A 124 7.07 2.47 2.76
CA GLU A 124 8.33 3.20 2.88
C GLU A 124 8.89 3.18 4.30
N ARG A 125 10.18 2.87 4.44
CA ARG A 125 10.85 2.82 5.74
C ARG A 125 10.87 4.18 6.44
N ALA A 126 11.09 5.26 5.68
CA ALA A 126 11.14 6.62 6.22
C ALA A 126 9.83 7.06 6.89
N LEU A 127 8.68 6.52 6.46
CA LEU A 127 7.38 6.77 7.10
C LEU A 127 7.24 5.97 8.40
N ALA A 128 7.68 4.71 8.39
CA ALA A 128 7.68 3.86 9.57
C ALA A 128 8.61 4.39 10.68
N GLU A 129 9.77 4.94 10.33
CA GLU A 129 10.70 5.58 11.28
C GLU A 129 10.09 6.82 11.96
N GLN A 130 9.13 7.48 11.30
CA GLN A 130 8.34 8.58 11.86
C GLN A 130 7.11 8.10 12.66
N ALA A 131 6.96 6.79 12.85
CA ALA A 131 5.78 6.15 13.45
C ALA A 131 4.46 6.41 12.70
N LEU A 132 4.51 6.67 11.40
CA LEU A 132 3.31 6.84 10.58
C LEU A 132 2.84 5.47 10.07
N PHE A 133 1.75 4.95 10.65
CA PHE A 133 1.19 3.63 10.32
C PHE A 133 -0.25 3.73 9.78
N PRO A 134 -0.60 3.03 8.68
CA PRO A 134 0.28 2.22 7.84
C PRO A 134 1.32 3.07 7.10
N ALA A 135 2.52 2.53 6.89
CA ALA A 135 3.63 3.23 6.25
C ALA A 135 3.50 3.30 4.71
N VAL A 136 2.30 3.56 4.20
CA VAL A 136 2.02 3.67 2.77
C VAL A 136 2.51 5.00 2.24
N ASP A 137 3.32 4.98 1.19
CA ASP A 137 3.67 6.20 0.45
C ASP A 137 2.55 6.54 -0.55
N PRO A 138 1.81 7.65 -0.36
CA PRO A 138 0.70 8.05 -1.23
C PRO A 138 1.15 8.60 -2.60
N LEU A 139 2.43 8.91 -2.77
CA LEU A 139 3.01 9.38 -4.04
C LEU A 139 3.57 8.22 -4.86
N ALA A 140 4.11 7.18 -4.21
CA ALA A 140 4.63 5.99 -4.88
C ALA A 140 3.57 4.91 -5.15
N SER A 141 2.48 4.90 -4.37
CA SER A 141 1.37 3.97 -4.55
C SER A 141 0.47 4.38 -5.72
N THR A 142 -0.01 3.41 -6.50
CA THR A 142 -0.80 3.66 -7.70
C THR A 142 -1.96 2.68 -7.84
N SER A 143 -2.98 3.07 -8.60
CA SER A 143 -4.09 2.19 -8.96
C SER A 143 -4.64 2.58 -10.32
N ARG A 144 -4.92 1.58 -11.17
CA ARG A 144 -5.55 1.78 -12.49
C ARG A 144 -6.97 2.32 -12.39
N ILE A 145 -7.68 2.01 -11.30
CA ILE A 145 -9.08 2.42 -11.12
C ILE A 145 -9.23 3.81 -10.51
N LEU A 146 -8.12 4.52 -10.21
CA LEU A 146 -8.17 5.92 -9.83
C LEU A 146 -8.41 6.80 -11.08
N ASP A 147 -9.63 6.67 -11.62
CA ASP A 147 -10.14 7.33 -12.81
C ASP A 147 -11.52 7.93 -12.47
N PRO A 148 -11.80 9.20 -12.82
CA PRO A 148 -13.07 9.86 -12.50
C PRO A 148 -14.30 9.13 -13.07
N LEU A 149 -14.16 8.35 -14.15
CA LEU A 149 -15.24 7.54 -14.73
C LEU A 149 -15.57 6.30 -13.90
N ILE A 150 -14.64 5.86 -13.05
CA ILE A 150 -14.80 4.66 -12.20
C ILE A 150 -15.13 5.07 -10.76
N VAL A 151 -14.33 5.94 -10.15
CA VAL A 151 -14.50 6.33 -8.73
C VAL A 151 -15.38 7.56 -8.52
N GLY A 152 -15.75 8.24 -9.60
CA GLY A 152 -16.45 9.53 -9.54
C GLY A 152 -15.48 10.71 -9.44
N GLU A 153 -15.97 11.89 -9.86
CA GLU A 153 -15.18 13.11 -9.95
C GLU A 153 -14.70 13.59 -8.57
N GLU A 154 -15.57 13.60 -7.56
CA GLU A 154 -15.21 14.07 -6.22
C GLU A 154 -14.08 13.24 -5.59
N HIS A 155 -14.17 11.91 -5.64
CA HIS A 155 -13.12 11.05 -5.11
C HIS A 155 -11.80 11.26 -5.86
N TYR A 156 -11.86 11.33 -7.19
CA TYR A 156 -10.68 11.57 -8.01
C TYR A 156 -10.00 12.91 -7.68
N GLU A 157 -10.77 14.01 -7.61
CA GLU A 157 -10.24 15.35 -7.32
C GLU A 157 -9.62 15.44 -5.93
N VAL A 158 -10.26 14.83 -4.91
CA VAL A 158 -9.74 14.81 -3.54
C VAL A 158 -8.43 14.02 -3.48
N ALA A 159 -8.38 12.83 -4.07
CA ALA A 159 -7.16 12.01 -4.11
C ALA A 159 -6.01 12.74 -4.83
N ARG A 160 -6.27 13.37 -5.99
CA ARG A 160 -5.29 14.20 -6.70
C ARG A 160 -4.92 15.47 -5.93
N GLY A 161 -5.83 16.04 -5.16
CA GLY A 161 -5.57 17.15 -4.25
C GLY A 161 -4.56 16.77 -3.17
N VAL A 162 -4.80 15.65 -2.48
CA VAL A 162 -3.89 15.08 -1.48
C VAL A 162 -2.49 14.84 -2.07
N GLN A 163 -2.41 14.20 -3.25
CA GLN A 163 -1.12 13.97 -3.92
C GLN A 163 -0.39 15.27 -4.26
N ARG A 164 -1.09 16.27 -4.80
CA ARG A 164 -0.48 17.58 -5.13
C ARG A 164 0.04 18.30 -3.90
N THR A 165 -0.73 18.29 -2.81
CA THR A 165 -0.33 18.91 -1.54
C THR A 165 0.91 18.23 -0.96
N LEU A 166 0.96 16.90 -0.98
CA LEU A 166 2.12 16.15 -0.49
C LEU A 166 3.34 16.28 -1.39
N GLN A 167 3.17 16.33 -2.71
CA GLN A 167 4.26 16.58 -3.65
C GLN A 167 4.87 17.96 -3.43
N ARG A 168 4.04 19.00 -3.31
CA ARG A 168 4.52 20.36 -3.02
C ARG A 168 5.25 20.43 -1.68
N TYR A 169 4.75 19.71 -0.67
CA TYR A 169 5.46 19.60 0.60
C TYR A 169 6.84 18.97 0.45
N LYS A 170 6.95 17.86 -0.30
CA LYS A 170 8.23 17.21 -0.60
C LYS A 170 9.21 18.16 -1.29
N ASP A 171 8.76 18.93 -2.27
CA ASP A 171 9.58 19.92 -2.97
C ASP A 171 10.10 21.04 -2.03
N LEU A 172 9.33 21.37 -0.98
CA LEU A 172 9.69 22.37 0.02
C LEU A 172 10.58 21.80 1.15
N GLN A 173 10.67 20.47 1.32
CA GLN A 173 11.42 19.87 2.44
C GLN A 173 12.91 20.23 2.42
N ASP A 174 13.54 20.25 1.24
CA ASP A 174 14.97 20.62 1.11
C ASP A 174 15.20 22.08 1.51
N ILE A 175 14.30 22.97 1.12
CA ILE A 175 14.35 24.40 1.50
C ILE A 175 14.18 24.54 3.01
N ILE A 176 13.19 23.83 3.60
CA ILE A 176 12.93 23.84 5.05
C ILE A 176 14.14 23.31 5.82
N ALA A 177 14.83 22.28 5.32
CA ALA A 177 15.99 21.71 5.97
C ALA A 177 17.19 22.67 6.02
N ILE A 178 17.32 23.58 5.05
CA ILE A 178 18.43 24.54 4.95
C ILE A 178 18.09 25.87 5.63
N LEU A 179 16.91 26.43 5.33
CA LEU A 179 16.53 27.80 5.71
C LEU A 179 15.56 27.85 6.91
N GLY A 180 14.86 26.75 7.18
CA GLY A 180 13.77 26.71 8.16
C GLY A 180 12.41 27.11 7.55
N VAL A 181 11.34 26.81 8.28
CA VAL A 181 9.95 27.07 7.84
C VAL A 181 9.62 28.56 7.84
N GLU A 182 10.30 29.36 8.68
CA GLU A 182 10.03 30.80 8.85
C GLU A 182 10.33 31.61 7.58
N GLU A 183 11.29 31.13 6.76
CA GLU A 183 11.74 31.75 5.52
C GLU A 183 10.84 31.45 4.30
N LEU A 184 9.83 30.61 4.47
CA LEU A 184 8.87 30.33 3.40
C LEU A 184 7.88 31.49 3.23
N SER A 185 7.30 31.60 2.02
CA SER A 185 6.15 32.49 1.79
C SER A 185 4.96 32.07 2.67
N GLU A 186 4.06 33.00 2.99
CA GLU A 186 2.87 32.67 3.79
C GLU A 186 1.99 31.60 3.13
N ASP A 187 1.91 31.60 1.80
CA ASP A 187 1.20 30.57 1.03
C ASP A 187 1.90 29.19 1.17
N ASP A 188 3.23 29.14 1.07
CA ASP A 188 3.98 27.89 1.23
C ASP A 188 3.91 27.37 2.68
N LYS A 189 3.93 28.26 3.69
CA LYS A 189 3.70 27.89 5.09
C LYS A 189 2.35 27.22 5.28
N LEU A 190 1.30 27.76 4.67
CA LEU A 190 -0.04 27.20 4.71
C LEU A 190 -0.09 25.83 4.02
N VAL A 191 0.58 25.67 2.87
CA VAL A 191 0.70 24.37 2.19
C VAL A 191 1.41 23.34 3.07
N VAL A 192 2.53 23.71 3.70
CA VAL A 192 3.29 22.83 4.60
C VAL A 192 2.43 22.40 5.80
N ALA A 193 1.71 23.34 6.42
CA ALA A 193 0.83 23.04 7.54
C ALA A 193 -0.28 22.05 7.15
N ARG A 194 -0.96 22.27 6.02
CA ARG A 194 -1.97 21.34 5.50
C ARG A 194 -1.38 19.99 5.13
N ALA A 195 -0.22 19.96 4.48
CA ALA A 195 0.45 18.72 4.10
C ALA A 195 0.82 17.87 5.32
N ARG A 196 1.32 18.47 6.40
CA ARG A 196 1.58 17.76 7.66
C ARG A 196 0.32 17.18 8.28
N ARG A 197 -0.80 17.91 8.26
CA ARG A 197 -2.11 17.41 8.71
C ARG A 197 -2.57 16.24 7.85
N VAL A 198 -2.50 16.35 6.53
CA VAL A 198 -2.83 15.28 5.58
C VAL A 198 -1.97 14.04 5.83
N GLN A 199 -0.64 14.20 5.97
CA GLN A 199 0.29 13.10 6.23
C GLN A 199 -0.04 12.37 7.54
N ARG A 200 -0.39 13.11 8.59
CA ARG A 200 -0.82 12.50 9.86
C ARG A 200 -2.20 11.85 9.73
N PHE A 201 -3.13 12.45 9.00
CA PHE A 201 -4.47 11.91 8.80
C PHE A 201 -4.52 10.64 7.94
N LEU A 202 -3.46 10.37 7.16
CA LEU A 202 -3.28 9.08 6.48
C LEU A 202 -2.94 7.94 7.46
N THR A 203 -2.58 8.24 8.72
CA THR A 203 -2.38 7.22 9.75
C THR A 203 -3.70 6.75 10.33
N GLN A 204 -3.79 5.45 10.65
CA GLN A 204 -5.02 4.85 11.15
C GLN A 204 -4.70 3.76 12.19
N PRO A 205 -5.38 3.76 13.36
CA PRO A 205 -5.22 2.69 14.33
C PRO A 205 -5.82 1.39 13.77
N MET A 206 -5.00 0.34 13.70
CA MET A 206 -5.42 -0.96 13.17
C MET A 206 -5.93 -1.87 14.29
N PHE A 207 -7.02 -2.61 14.03
CA PHE A 207 -7.55 -3.60 14.98
C PHE A 207 -6.50 -4.65 15.40
N VAL A 208 -5.66 -5.11 14.46
CA VAL A 208 -4.60 -6.08 14.75
C VAL A 208 -3.46 -5.50 15.59
N ALA A 209 -3.32 -4.17 15.63
CA ALA A 209 -2.28 -3.48 16.39
C ALA A 209 -2.74 -3.05 17.79
N GLU A 210 -4.03 -3.21 18.12
CA GLU A 210 -4.61 -2.79 19.40
C GLU A 210 -3.91 -3.46 20.59
N VAL A 211 -3.52 -4.73 20.46
CA VAL A 211 -2.80 -5.48 21.50
C VAL A 211 -1.39 -4.92 21.80
N PHE A 212 -0.79 -4.19 20.86
CA PHE A 212 0.54 -3.60 21.01
C PHE A 212 0.50 -2.11 21.35
N THR A 213 -0.52 -1.40 20.86
CA THR A 213 -0.62 0.06 20.99
C THR A 213 -1.56 0.50 22.11
N GLY A 214 -2.51 -0.35 22.52
CA GLY A 214 -3.60 0.00 23.44
C GLY A 214 -4.66 0.93 22.85
N THR A 215 -4.52 1.34 21.60
CA THR A 215 -5.48 2.21 20.90
C THR A 215 -6.47 1.34 20.13
N PRO A 216 -7.79 1.50 20.36
CA PRO A 216 -8.80 0.76 19.62
C PRO A 216 -8.69 0.96 18.11
N GLY A 217 -8.82 -0.13 17.35
CA GLY A 217 -8.84 -0.05 15.90
C GLY A 217 -10.02 0.77 15.37
N ALA A 218 -9.80 1.47 14.26
CA ALA A 218 -10.85 2.23 13.58
C ALA A 218 -11.14 1.64 12.19
N TYR A 219 -12.40 1.60 11.81
CA TYR A 219 -12.83 1.35 10.44
C TYR A 219 -13.46 2.63 9.88
N VAL A 220 -12.93 3.12 8.76
CA VAL A 220 -13.36 4.39 8.15
C VAL A 220 -14.10 4.07 6.85
N LYS A 221 -15.32 4.59 6.71
CA LYS A 221 -16.11 4.44 5.48
C LYS A 221 -15.53 5.32 4.38
N LEU A 222 -15.72 4.91 3.13
CA LEU A 222 -15.24 5.64 1.96
C LEU A 222 -15.74 7.10 1.92
N GLU A 223 -17.03 7.31 2.18
CA GLU A 223 -17.66 8.64 2.17
C GLU A 223 -17.05 9.57 3.23
N ASP A 224 -16.79 9.04 4.43
CA ASP A 224 -16.18 9.80 5.53
C ASP A 224 -14.70 10.10 5.24
N ASN A 225 -13.99 9.17 4.57
CA ASN A 225 -12.61 9.37 4.15
C ASN A 225 -12.49 10.51 3.12
N VAL A 226 -13.27 10.44 2.03
CA VAL A 226 -13.28 11.45 0.97
C VAL A 226 -13.69 12.81 1.53
N ARG A 227 -14.74 12.86 2.36
CA ARG A 227 -15.17 14.11 3.04
C ARG A 227 -14.05 14.66 3.93
N GLY A 228 -13.44 13.83 4.76
CA GLY A 228 -12.40 14.25 5.71
C GLY A 228 -11.20 14.90 5.00
N PHE A 229 -10.67 14.26 3.96
CA PHE A 229 -9.56 14.83 3.19
C PHE A 229 -9.97 16.09 2.42
N LYS A 230 -11.19 16.14 1.87
CA LYS A 230 -11.72 17.35 1.22
C LYS A 230 -11.77 18.54 2.18
N GLU A 231 -12.28 18.35 3.40
CA GLU A 231 -12.35 19.42 4.39
C GLU A 231 -10.97 19.94 4.80
N ILE A 232 -9.96 19.06 4.91
CA ILE A 232 -8.57 19.45 5.20
C ILE A 232 -7.99 20.26 4.02
N LEU A 233 -8.21 19.81 2.78
CA LEU A 233 -7.72 20.52 1.58
C LEU A 233 -8.36 21.90 1.42
N GLU A 234 -9.65 22.03 1.75
CA GLU A 234 -10.40 23.29 1.74
C GLU A 234 -10.01 24.23 2.90
N GLY A 235 -9.23 23.76 3.88
CA GLY A 235 -8.76 24.56 5.02
C GLY A 235 -9.76 24.71 6.16
N LYS A 236 -10.83 23.90 6.19
CA LYS A 236 -11.85 23.97 7.25
C LYS A 236 -11.32 23.62 8.65
N HIS A 237 -10.13 22.99 8.71
CA HIS A 237 -9.48 22.53 9.94
C HIS A 237 -8.11 23.17 10.17
N ASP A 238 -7.85 24.32 9.57
CA ASP A 238 -6.56 25.00 9.69
C ASP A 238 -6.26 25.54 11.10
N ASP A 239 -7.26 25.65 11.96
CA ASP A 239 -7.11 26.03 13.37
C ASP A 239 -6.77 24.85 14.30
N LEU A 240 -6.88 23.61 13.79
CA LEU A 240 -6.60 22.41 14.58
C LEU A 240 -5.09 22.11 14.61
N PRO A 241 -4.56 21.68 15.78
CA PRO A 241 -3.16 21.28 15.89
C PRO A 241 -2.90 20.01 15.08
N GLU A 242 -1.71 19.89 14.48
CA GLU A 242 -1.33 18.72 13.65
C GLU A 242 -1.50 17.38 14.38
N GLN A 243 -1.22 17.35 15.69
CA GLN A 243 -1.31 16.15 16.52
C GLN A 243 -2.73 15.59 16.65
N ALA A 244 -3.75 16.41 16.39
CA ALA A 244 -5.15 15.97 16.40
C ALA A 244 -5.46 14.99 15.25
N PHE A 245 -4.71 15.06 14.15
CA PHE A 245 -4.90 14.20 12.97
C PHE A 245 -4.14 12.88 13.04
N TYR A 246 -3.31 12.68 14.05
CA TYR A 246 -2.48 11.49 14.16
C TYR A 246 -3.24 10.33 14.82
N MET A 247 -3.24 9.15 14.21
CA MET A 247 -3.85 7.90 14.71
C MET A 247 -5.32 8.10 15.12
N VAL A 248 -6.13 8.59 14.18
CA VAL A 248 -7.58 8.78 14.31
C VAL A 248 -8.30 8.06 13.16
N GLY A 249 -9.61 7.84 13.29
CA GLY A 249 -10.41 7.25 12.21
C GLY A 249 -10.98 8.32 11.27
N THR A 250 -11.95 9.06 11.78
CA THR A 250 -12.72 10.05 11.02
C THR A 250 -12.25 11.48 11.30
N ILE A 251 -12.75 12.45 10.52
CA ILE A 251 -12.44 13.87 10.75
C ILE A 251 -13.07 14.37 12.06
N GLU A 252 -14.20 13.79 12.45
CA GLU A 252 -14.86 14.05 13.72
C GLU A 252 -13.99 13.60 14.91
N ASP A 253 -13.31 12.45 14.79
CA ASP A 253 -12.35 11.99 15.81
C ASP A 253 -11.16 12.95 15.94
N ALA A 254 -10.69 13.52 14.82
CA ALA A 254 -9.65 14.53 14.84
C ALA A 254 -10.10 15.79 15.59
N ARG A 255 -11.32 16.27 15.36
CA ARG A 255 -11.90 17.41 16.09
C ARG A 255 -12.03 17.12 17.59
N ALA A 256 -12.58 15.96 17.95
CA ALA A 256 -12.69 15.55 19.36
C ALA A 256 -11.33 15.47 20.04
N LYS A 257 -10.32 14.94 19.35
CA LYS A 257 -8.93 14.89 19.86
C LYS A 257 -8.31 16.29 20.00
N ALA A 258 -8.64 17.23 19.11
CA ALA A 258 -8.19 18.61 19.26
C ALA A 258 -8.76 19.27 20.53
N GLU A 259 -10.02 19.00 20.88
CA GLU A 259 -10.64 19.50 22.10
C GLU A 259 -9.95 18.96 23.36
N THR A 260 -9.63 17.66 23.39
CA THR A 260 -8.92 17.07 24.54
C THR A 260 -7.52 17.66 24.70
N LEU A 261 -6.79 17.85 23.60
CA LEU A 261 -5.46 18.48 23.60
C LEU A 261 -5.51 19.93 24.12
N ARG A 262 -6.52 20.71 23.72
CA ARG A 262 -6.74 22.08 24.22
C ARG A 262 -7.10 22.10 25.71
N GLY A 263 -7.80 21.07 26.20
CA GLY A 263 -8.16 20.92 27.61
C GLY A 263 -7.00 20.48 28.52
N SER A 264 -6.10 19.62 28.03
CA SER A 264 -4.91 19.15 28.76
C SER A 264 -3.77 20.16 28.87
N GLY A 265 -3.86 21.28 28.14
CA GLY A 265 -2.91 22.41 28.21
C GLY A 265 -3.29 23.49 29.22
N ARG A 266 -4.26 23.24 30.11
CA ARG A 266 -4.64 24.12 31.23
C ARG A 266 -4.30 23.50 32.57
#